data_AF-A0A936JSI5-F1
#
_entry.id   AF-A0A936JSI5-F1
#
_cell.length_a   1.000
_cell.length_b   1.000
_cell.length_c   1.000
_cell.angle_alpha   90.00
_cell.angle_beta   90.00
_cell.angle_gamma   90.00
#
_symmetry.space_group_name_H-M   'P 1'
#
loop_
_entity.id
_entity.type
_entity.pdbx_description
1 polymer ?
#
loop_
_entity_poly.entity_id
_entity_poly.type
_entity_poly.pdbx_seq_one_letter_code
_entity_poly.pdbx_strand_id
1 'polypeptide(L)'
;MVGAGVAGLSAAFAARKRGLDVTVVSAGAGASALGGGAVDDVQWEAWLSAARTLGEPLRTRALADDVRAFSDALGLWDLPAADVPASIVATAAGRLRPARGRDRGLLDLGSLGQTTVLVPRAPRAGWDADALASTLESEFLARRAGMRFLPVDAPVLRFVDEARISDADLAMRHDEPARLGWLADRLRELVADARRHASVSAVLLGSWLGADRERATELSSHVGVPVGEVLVGVGSPAGLRFEAAQRRLLERLAVKVVAGRVAVLRRAGERFELMLVDDDASVVADAVVLAMGGIAAGAIVYSPPEQRAGEDLPSEVSPSFALAIDTTDVPIRLAAGSDRIDAGGSIFGPALDTTAWPSGMRPSALESVGIVAPDGVVWPGIRAAGDVVAGKRRTVLEAVVSGLRAGQTV
;
A
#
# COMPACT_ATOMS: atom_id res chain seq x y z
N MET A 1 -15.43 -8.34 10.36
CA MET A 1 -14.13 -7.67 10.07
C MET A 1 -14.31 -6.18 10.21
N VAL A 2 -13.42 -5.49 10.91
CA VAL A 2 -13.43 -4.01 11.01
C VAL A 2 -12.26 -3.47 10.21
N GLY A 3 -12.57 -2.68 9.18
CA GLY A 3 -11.61 -2.21 8.18
C GLY A 3 -11.54 -3.12 6.95
N ALA A 4 -11.38 -2.50 5.78
CA ALA A 4 -11.33 -3.18 4.49
C ALA A 4 -9.98 -3.02 3.75
N GLY A 5 -8.95 -2.46 4.37
CA GLY A 5 -7.60 -2.43 3.79
C GLY A 5 -7.02 -3.83 3.56
N VAL A 6 -5.77 -3.94 3.11
CA VAL A 6 -5.13 -5.22 2.72
C VAL A 6 -5.34 -6.34 3.75
N ALA A 7 -5.10 -6.05 5.05
CA ALA A 7 -5.26 -7.04 6.12
C ALA A 7 -6.73 -7.44 6.35
N GLY A 8 -7.66 -6.50 6.28
CA GLY A 8 -9.09 -6.79 6.45
C GLY A 8 -9.64 -7.63 5.28
N LEU A 9 -9.18 -7.32 4.07
CA LEU A 9 -9.55 -8.04 2.86
C LEU A 9 -8.98 -9.47 2.85
N SER A 10 -7.72 -9.66 3.26
CA SER A 10 -7.13 -11.00 3.34
C SER A 10 -7.74 -11.83 4.48
N ALA A 11 -8.11 -11.20 5.61
CA ALA A 11 -8.87 -11.87 6.67
C ALA A 11 -10.26 -12.30 6.19
N ALA A 12 -10.99 -11.43 5.48
CA ALA A 12 -12.29 -11.78 4.90
C ALA A 12 -12.15 -12.94 3.90
N PHE A 13 -11.14 -12.92 3.03
CA PHE A 13 -10.85 -13.99 2.08
C PHE A 13 -10.60 -15.34 2.78
N ALA A 14 -9.75 -15.35 3.80
CA ALA A 14 -9.45 -16.56 4.57
C ALA A 14 -10.67 -17.11 5.32
N ALA A 15 -11.45 -16.24 5.96
CA ALA A 15 -12.67 -16.63 6.67
C ALA A 15 -13.74 -17.19 5.71
N ARG A 16 -13.93 -16.58 4.53
CA ARG A 16 -14.85 -17.08 3.51
C ARG A 16 -14.42 -18.43 2.94
N LYS A 17 -13.12 -18.67 2.75
CA LYS A 17 -12.60 -19.99 2.35
C LYS A 17 -12.92 -21.10 3.37
N ARG A 18 -13.12 -20.75 4.64
CA ARG A 18 -13.57 -21.65 5.71
C ARG A 18 -15.10 -21.82 5.76
N GLY A 19 -15.84 -21.17 4.87
CA GLY A 19 -17.30 -21.21 4.85
C GLY A 19 -17.97 -20.34 5.92
N LEU A 20 -17.23 -19.43 6.56
CA LEU A 20 -17.80 -18.52 7.57
C LEU A 20 -18.67 -17.45 6.91
N ASP A 21 -19.74 -17.02 7.59
CA ASP A 21 -20.45 -15.80 7.22
C ASP A 21 -19.62 -14.58 7.64
N VAL A 22 -19.43 -13.64 6.71
CA VAL A 22 -18.51 -12.51 6.92
C VAL A 22 -19.23 -11.21 6.61
N THR A 23 -19.23 -10.33 7.60
CA THR A 23 -19.55 -8.91 7.44
C THR A 23 -18.27 -8.08 7.57
N VAL A 24 -18.05 -7.17 6.63
CA VAL A 24 -17.00 -6.15 6.68
C VAL A 24 -17.64 -4.80 7.00
N VAL A 25 -17.21 -4.18 8.09
CA VAL A 25 -17.58 -2.81 8.45
C VAL A 25 -16.42 -1.89 8.08
N SER A 26 -16.63 -0.95 7.16
CA SER A 26 -15.57 -0.05 6.71
C SER A 26 -16.09 1.24 6.09
N ALA A 27 -15.33 2.33 6.25
CA ALA A 27 -15.56 3.61 5.56
C ALA A 27 -14.69 3.79 4.29
N GLY A 28 -13.89 2.78 3.92
CA GLY A 28 -13.06 2.78 2.70
C GLY A 28 -11.92 1.77 2.78
N ALA A 29 -10.88 1.95 1.96
CA ALA A 29 -9.64 1.15 2.00
C ALA A 29 -8.63 1.63 3.05
N GLY A 30 -8.85 2.80 3.65
CA GLY A 30 -7.96 3.40 4.64
C GLY A 30 -6.57 3.67 4.07
N ALA A 31 -5.52 3.42 4.86
CA ALA A 31 -4.14 3.64 4.42
C ALA A 31 -3.72 2.81 3.18
N SER A 32 -4.42 1.70 2.87
CA SER A 32 -4.14 0.92 1.67
C SER A 32 -4.42 1.69 0.37
N ALA A 33 -5.34 2.66 0.39
CA ALA A 33 -5.58 3.57 -0.75
C ALA A 33 -4.43 4.57 -0.98
N LEU A 34 -3.50 4.69 -0.03
CA LEU A 34 -2.34 5.57 -0.15
C LEU A 34 -1.14 4.87 -0.80
N GLY A 35 -1.27 3.58 -1.15
CA GLY A 35 -0.19 2.78 -1.69
C GLY A 35 0.28 3.27 -3.07
N GLY A 36 1.61 3.29 -3.26
CA GLY A 36 2.25 3.59 -4.55
C GLY A 36 2.33 2.41 -5.52
N GLY A 37 1.76 1.26 -5.16
CA GLY A 37 1.79 0.03 -5.96
C GLY A 37 3.00 -0.88 -5.73
N ALA A 38 4.03 -0.50 -4.99
CA ALA A 38 5.06 -1.46 -4.57
C ALA A 38 4.49 -2.44 -3.54
N VAL A 39 4.81 -3.73 -3.70
CA VAL A 39 4.40 -4.80 -2.79
C VAL A 39 5.64 -5.37 -2.11
N ASP A 40 5.77 -5.10 -0.82
CA ASP A 40 6.95 -5.42 -0.02
C ASP A 40 6.64 -6.46 1.06
N ASP A 41 7.62 -7.31 1.36
CA ASP A 41 7.67 -8.18 2.56
C ASP A 41 8.63 -7.62 3.62
N VAL A 42 9.66 -6.89 3.20
CA VAL A 42 10.62 -6.18 4.05
C VAL A 42 10.86 -4.77 3.53
N GLN A 43 11.46 -3.89 4.34
CA GLN A 43 11.93 -2.60 3.85
C GLN A 43 12.95 -2.80 2.73
N TRP A 44 12.73 -2.15 1.60
CA TRP A 44 13.51 -2.38 0.38
C TRP A 44 14.95 -1.88 0.52
N GLU A 45 15.18 -0.85 1.34
CA GLU A 45 16.51 -0.30 1.63
C GLU A 45 17.38 -1.34 2.33
N ALA A 46 16.80 -2.06 3.29
CA ALA A 46 17.50 -3.12 4.02
C ALA A 46 17.85 -4.29 3.08
N TRP A 47 16.94 -4.66 2.18
CA TRP A 47 17.19 -5.70 1.18
C TRP A 47 18.29 -5.28 0.18
N LEU A 48 18.22 -4.05 -0.35
CA LEU A 48 19.21 -3.52 -1.27
C LEU A 48 20.59 -3.40 -0.60
N SER A 49 20.64 -2.92 0.65
CA SER A 49 21.88 -2.81 1.43
C SER A 49 22.52 -4.18 1.67
N ALA A 50 21.72 -5.19 2.03
CA ALA A 50 22.21 -6.55 2.22
C ALA A 50 22.77 -7.13 0.90
N ALA A 51 22.03 -7.01 -0.20
CA ALA A 51 22.48 -7.50 -1.51
C ALA A 51 23.76 -6.81 -1.98
N ARG A 52 23.90 -5.50 -1.73
CA ARG A 52 25.12 -4.74 -2.04
C ARG A 52 26.30 -5.22 -1.20
N THR A 53 26.09 -5.41 0.09
CA THR A 53 27.14 -5.85 1.04
C THR A 53 27.64 -7.25 0.71
N LEU A 54 26.74 -8.17 0.34
CA LEU A 54 27.08 -9.56 0.02
C LEU A 54 27.53 -9.75 -1.43
N GLY A 55 27.36 -8.74 -2.30
CA GLY A 55 27.62 -8.87 -3.74
C GLY A 55 26.60 -9.75 -4.48
N GLU A 56 25.50 -10.11 -3.83
CA GLU A 56 24.51 -11.04 -4.36
C GLU A 56 23.52 -10.35 -5.33
N PRO A 57 22.90 -11.12 -6.24
CA PRO A 57 21.77 -10.63 -7.02
C PRO A 57 20.53 -10.49 -6.14
N LEU A 58 19.70 -9.48 -6.45
CA LEU A 58 18.38 -9.33 -5.81
C LEU A 58 17.44 -10.40 -6.38
N ARG A 59 17.17 -11.45 -5.60
CA ARG A 59 16.28 -12.55 -5.96
C ARG A 59 15.10 -12.66 -5.02
N THR A 60 13.94 -12.96 -5.58
CA THR A 60 12.71 -13.15 -4.83
C THR A 60 12.73 -14.46 -4.04
N ARG A 61 12.11 -14.45 -2.85
CA ARG A 61 11.96 -15.64 -2.00
C ARG A 61 10.60 -16.29 -2.21
N ALA A 62 10.49 -17.58 -1.91
CA ALA A 62 9.21 -18.27 -1.91
C ALA A 62 8.21 -17.60 -0.96
N LEU A 63 7.01 -17.31 -1.46
CA LEU A 63 5.85 -16.94 -0.65
C LEU A 63 5.10 -18.18 -0.19
N ALA A 64 4.27 -18.04 0.84
CA ALA A 64 3.30 -19.06 1.21
C ALA A 64 2.19 -19.16 0.15
N ASP A 65 1.59 -20.35 0.00
CA ASP A 65 0.58 -20.61 -1.04
C ASP A 65 -0.72 -19.83 -0.82
N ASP A 66 -1.08 -19.56 0.43
CA ASP A 66 -2.22 -18.75 0.79
C ASP A 66 -2.04 -17.27 0.40
N VAL A 67 -0.83 -16.73 0.53
CA VAL A 67 -0.47 -15.39 0.05
C VAL A 67 -0.60 -15.30 -1.48
N ARG A 68 -0.09 -16.30 -2.21
CA ARG A 68 -0.25 -16.37 -3.67
C ARG A 68 -1.74 -16.46 -4.05
N ALA A 69 -2.47 -17.39 -3.44
CA ALA A 69 -3.90 -17.57 -3.72
C ALA A 69 -4.73 -16.31 -3.42
N PHE A 70 -4.38 -15.55 -2.37
CA PHE A 70 -5.00 -14.25 -2.09
C PHE A 70 -4.65 -13.22 -3.16
N SER A 71 -3.37 -13.11 -3.53
CA SER A 71 -2.91 -12.16 -4.56
C SER A 71 -3.57 -12.45 -5.91
N ASP A 72 -3.67 -13.71 -6.31
CA ASP A 72 -4.34 -14.13 -7.55
C ASP A 72 -5.84 -13.81 -7.50
N ALA A 73 -6.47 -14.03 -6.34
CA ALA A 73 -7.86 -13.64 -6.14
C ALA A 73 -8.04 -12.11 -6.21
N LEU A 74 -7.13 -11.33 -5.65
CA LEU A 74 -7.17 -9.87 -5.75
C LEU A 74 -6.95 -9.40 -7.20
N GLY A 75 -6.09 -10.08 -7.95
CA GLY A 75 -5.85 -9.85 -9.37
C GLY A 75 -5.11 -8.55 -9.69
N LEU A 76 -4.61 -7.84 -8.68
CA LEU A 76 -3.98 -6.52 -8.81
C LEU A 76 -2.46 -6.59 -8.96
N TRP A 77 -1.84 -7.52 -8.24
CA TRP A 77 -0.40 -7.58 -8.09
C TRP A 77 0.22 -8.61 -9.03
N ASP A 78 1.44 -8.30 -9.45
CA ASP A 78 2.39 -9.23 -10.02
C ASP A 78 3.37 -9.62 -8.90
N LEU A 79 3.31 -10.88 -8.48
CA LEU A 79 4.19 -11.46 -7.46
C LEU A 79 5.04 -12.55 -8.11
N PRO A 80 6.29 -12.24 -8.50
CA PRO A 80 7.14 -13.21 -9.17
C PRO A 80 7.39 -14.47 -8.34
N ALA A 81 7.68 -15.59 -9.01
CA ALA A 81 8.01 -16.88 -8.38
C ALA A 81 9.25 -16.78 -7.46
N ALA A 82 9.66 -17.89 -6.83
CA ALA A 82 10.92 -17.91 -6.10
C ALA A 82 12.13 -17.90 -7.06
N ASP A 83 13.26 -17.37 -6.59
CA ASP A 83 14.57 -17.42 -7.24
C ASP A 83 14.67 -16.73 -8.62
N VAL A 84 13.68 -15.89 -8.96
CA VAL A 84 13.74 -15.01 -10.13
C VAL A 84 14.27 -13.63 -9.74
N PRO A 85 14.76 -12.81 -10.71
CA PRO A 85 15.13 -11.44 -10.44
C PRO A 85 14.01 -10.67 -9.75
N ALA A 86 14.36 -9.88 -8.73
CA ALA A 86 13.40 -8.98 -8.09
C ALA A 86 12.89 -7.94 -9.08
N SER A 87 11.60 -7.61 -8.97
CA SER A 87 11.07 -6.48 -9.72
C SER A 87 11.77 -5.20 -9.30
N ILE A 88 12.21 -4.41 -10.27
CA ILE A 88 12.81 -3.09 -10.02
C ILE A 88 11.85 -2.04 -10.57
N VAL A 89 11.40 -1.13 -9.70
CA VAL A 89 10.48 -0.05 -10.10
C VAL A 89 11.18 1.29 -9.98
N ALA A 90 10.94 2.16 -10.96
CA ALA A 90 11.36 3.56 -10.92
C ALA A 90 10.37 4.39 -10.11
N THR A 91 10.86 5.30 -9.27
CA THR A 91 10.03 6.25 -8.55
C THR A 91 10.03 7.60 -9.26
N ALA A 92 8.95 8.38 -9.08
CA ALA A 92 8.89 9.76 -9.57
C ALA A 92 9.98 10.68 -8.96
N ALA A 93 10.64 10.25 -7.88
CA ALA A 93 11.77 10.94 -7.27
C ALA A 93 13.13 10.55 -7.88
N GLY A 94 13.16 9.82 -9.00
CA GLY A 94 14.41 9.46 -9.67
C GLY A 94 15.21 8.35 -9.00
N ARG A 95 14.53 7.45 -8.27
CA ARG A 95 15.17 6.30 -7.61
C ARG A 95 14.73 4.99 -8.25
N LEU A 96 15.64 4.02 -8.29
CA LEU A 96 15.32 2.63 -8.60
C LEU A 96 15.27 1.85 -7.30
N ARG A 97 14.13 1.21 -7.01
CA ARG A 97 13.99 0.37 -5.81
C ARG A 97 13.53 -1.04 -6.17
N PRO A 98 14.10 -2.09 -5.54
CA PRO A 98 13.51 -3.41 -5.60
C PRO A 98 12.16 -3.45 -4.89
N ALA A 99 11.31 -4.37 -5.30
CA ALA A 99 10.08 -4.71 -4.61
C ALA A 99 9.89 -6.24 -4.65
N ARG A 100 9.21 -6.81 -3.66
CA ARG A 100 8.88 -8.25 -3.70
C ARG A 100 7.90 -8.55 -4.81
N GLY A 101 7.00 -7.61 -5.10
CA GLY A 101 6.16 -7.57 -6.28
C GLY A 101 5.64 -6.15 -6.50
N ARG A 102 4.66 -6.00 -7.38
CA ARG A 102 4.18 -4.68 -7.80
C ARG A 102 2.73 -4.72 -8.25
N ASP A 103 2.06 -3.59 -8.19
CA ASP A 103 0.91 -3.29 -9.03
C ASP A 103 1.31 -3.46 -10.50
N ARG A 104 0.44 -4.14 -11.26
CA ARG A 104 0.72 -4.51 -12.66
C ARG A 104 0.86 -3.29 -13.59
N GLY A 105 0.40 -2.12 -13.17
CA GLY A 105 0.58 -0.84 -13.86
C GLY A 105 2.02 -0.30 -13.83
N LEU A 106 2.81 -0.65 -12.80
CA LEU A 106 4.20 -0.20 -12.67
C LEU A 106 5.11 -0.91 -13.66
N LEU A 107 6.08 -0.21 -14.27
CA LEU A 107 7.05 -0.87 -15.16
C LEU A 107 8.05 -1.73 -14.38
N ASP A 108 8.20 -3.01 -14.75
CA ASP A 108 9.25 -3.87 -14.19
C ASP A 108 10.57 -3.76 -14.96
N LEU A 109 11.47 -2.93 -14.44
CA LEU A 109 12.81 -2.77 -14.98
C LEU A 109 13.73 -3.95 -14.65
N GLY A 110 13.42 -4.76 -13.63
CA GLY A 110 14.22 -5.91 -13.22
C GLY A 110 14.16 -7.05 -14.23
N SER A 111 13.07 -7.12 -14.99
CA SER A 111 12.89 -8.05 -16.11
C SER A 111 13.60 -7.61 -17.39
N LEU A 112 14.01 -6.35 -17.47
CA LEU A 112 14.67 -5.78 -18.64
C LEU A 112 16.19 -5.93 -18.47
N GLY A 113 16.85 -6.57 -19.45
CA GLY A 113 18.30 -6.63 -19.49
C GLY A 113 18.94 -5.28 -19.82
N GLN A 114 20.18 -5.29 -20.32
CA GLN A 114 20.83 -4.08 -20.84
C GLN A 114 19.97 -3.46 -21.95
N THR A 115 19.37 -2.30 -21.67
CA THR A 115 18.37 -1.68 -22.56
C THR A 115 18.34 -0.17 -22.47
N THR A 116 17.74 0.47 -23.48
CA THR A 116 17.23 1.84 -23.40
C THR A 116 15.74 1.83 -23.04
N VAL A 117 15.37 2.64 -22.04
CA VAL A 117 13.99 2.92 -21.63
C VAL A 117 13.65 4.34 -22.08
N LEU A 118 12.59 4.51 -22.85
CA LEU A 118 12.12 5.84 -23.26
C LEU A 118 11.34 6.50 -22.13
N VAL A 119 11.58 7.79 -21.92
CA VAL A 119 10.88 8.62 -20.93
C VAL A 119 10.25 9.81 -21.67
N PRO A 120 8.99 9.69 -22.11
CA PRO A 120 8.34 10.77 -22.87
C PRO A 120 8.23 12.06 -22.08
N ARG A 121 8.62 13.20 -22.69
CA ARG A 121 8.40 14.53 -22.13
C ARG A 121 6.91 14.85 -22.16
N ALA A 122 6.37 15.27 -21.01
CA ALA A 122 5.00 15.72 -20.88
C ALA A 122 4.98 16.98 -20.00
N PRO A 123 4.26 18.05 -20.38
CA PRO A 123 4.20 19.28 -19.60
C PRO A 123 3.23 19.11 -18.40
N ARG A 124 3.61 18.30 -17.41
CA ARG A 124 2.79 18.05 -16.21
C ARG A 124 3.57 18.36 -14.93
N ALA A 125 2.84 18.87 -13.93
CA ALA A 125 3.37 19.06 -12.59
C ALA A 125 3.79 17.69 -12.02
N GLY A 126 5.05 17.57 -11.59
CA GLY A 126 5.61 16.32 -11.06
C GLY A 126 6.20 15.36 -12.10
N TRP A 127 6.22 15.72 -13.39
CA TRP A 127 6.86 14.92 -14.44
C TRP A 127 7.90 15.74 -15.21
N ASP A 128 9.15 15.67 -14.76
CA ASP A 128 10.31 16.17 -15.49
C ASP A 128 11.09 14.98 -16.06
N ALA A 129 10.84 14.66 -17.33
CA ALA A 129 11.41 13.49 -17.98
C ALA A 129 12.94 13.55 -18.08
N ASP A 130 13.52 14.74 -18.24
CA ASP A 130 14.97 14.93 -18.36
C ASP A 130 15.66 14.74 -17.01
N ALA A 131 15.14 15.38 -15.96
CA ALA A 131 15.65 15.20 -14.61
C ALA A 131 15.48 13.74 -14.14
N LEU A 132 14.33 13.13 -14.46
CA LEU A 132 14.04 11.74 -14.12
C LEU A 132 14.99 10.79 -14.85
N ALA A 133 15.18 10.93 -16.17
CA ALA A 133 16.09 10.08 -16.92
C ALA A 133 17.54 10.19 -16.42
N SER A 134 18.01 11.41 -16.17
CA SER A 134 19.35 11.67 -15.65
C SER A 134 19.58 11.03 -14.28
N THR A 135 18.64 11.21 -13.34
CA THR A 135 18.73 10.64 -11.99
C THR A 135 18.65 9.11 -12.01
N LEU A 136 17.70 8.53 -12.76
CA LEU A 136 17.56 7.09 -12.89
C LEU A 136 18.79 6.42 -13.52
N GLU A 137 19.39 7.03 -14.55
CA GLU A 137 20.62 6.50 -15.17
C GLU A 137 21.82 6.51 -14.21
N SER A 138 21.87 7.48 -13.29
CA SER A 138 22.92 7.58 -12.28
C SER A 138 22.79 6.57 -11.12
N GLU A 139 21.61 5.98 -10.93
CA GLU A 139 21.33 5.05 -9.85
C GLU A 139 22.18 3.78 -9.94
N PHE A 140 22.52 3.22 -8.77
CA PHE A 140 23.36 2.01 -8.67
C PHE A 140 22.78 0.83 -9.47
N LEU A 141 21.47 0.60 -9.40
CA LEU A 141 20.81 -0.52 -10.08
C LEU A 141 20.82 -0.34 -11.60
N ALA A 142 20.64 0.89 -12.11
CA ALA A 142 20.73 1.18 -13.54
C ALA A 142 22.12 0.87 -14.08
N ARG A 143 23.16 1.40 -13.41
CA ARG A 143 24.56 1.16 -13.78
C ARG A 143 24.92 -0.33 -13.74
N ARG A 144 24.47 -1.04 -12.69
CA ARG A 144 24.72 -2.49 -12.56
C ARG A 144 24.05 -3.29 -13.68
N ALA A 145 22.84 -2.90 -14.09
CA ALA A 145 22.09 -3.58 -15.15
C ALA A 145 22.42 -3.07 -16.56
N GLY A 146 23.25 -2.02 -16.70
CA GLY A 146 23.52 -1.35 -17.97
C GLY A 146 22.27 -0.74 -18.61
N MET A 147 21.35 -0.24 -17.79
CA MET A 147 20.14 0.45 -18.27
C MET A 147 20.44 1.90 -18.59
N ARG A 148 19.83 2.40 -19.67
CA ARG A 148 19.86 3.81 -20.07
C ARG A 148 18.44 4.36 -20.11
N PHE A 149 18.29 5.64 -19.77
CA PHE A 149 17.00 6.32 -19.80
C PHE A 149 17.10 7.49 -20.78
N LEU A 150 16.25 7.47 -21.81
CA LEU A 150 16.29 8.48 -22.88
C LEU A 150 15.04 9.36 -22.81
N PRO A 151 15.17 10.64 -22.45
CA PRO A 151 14.05 11.57 -22.53
C PRO A 151 13.76 11.89 -24.00
N VAL A 152 12.49 11.79 -24.40
CA VAL A 152 12.06 11.92 -25.80
C VAL A 152 10.81 12.78 -25.93
N ASP A 153 10.72 13.54 -27.01
CA ASP A 153 9.53 14.35 -27.29
C ASP A 153 8.44 13.45 -27.88
N ALA A 154 7.31 13.33 -27.17
CA ALA A 154 6.16 12.61 -27.68
C ALA A 154 4.85 13.20 -27.14
N PRO A 155 3.81 13.34 -27.98
CA PRO A 155 2.50 13.76 -27.53
C PRO A 155 1.83 12.62 -26.75
N VAL A 156 2.09 12.53 -25.45
CA VAL A 156 1.42 11.57 -24.54
C VAL A 156 0.16 12.15 -23.88
N LEU A 157 -0.03 13.47 -24.00
CA LEU A 157 -1.24 14.18 -23.62
C LEU A 157 -2.04 14.53 -24.88
N ARG A 158 -3.32 14.16 -24.91
CA ARG A 158 -4.22 14.36 -26.03
C ARG A 158 -4.84 15.76 -26.03
N PHE A 159 -5.15 16.27 -24.84
CA PHE A 159 -5.84 17.54 -24.66
C PHE A 159 -5.03 18.47 -23.76
N VAL A 160 -5.17 19.79 -23.96
CA VAL A 160 -4.40 20.81 -23.22
C VAL A 160 -4.70 20.80 -21.73
N ASP A 161 -5.94 20.52 -21.35
CA ASP A 161 -6.37 20.43 -19.95
C ASP A 161 -5.75 19.23 -19.22
N GLU A 162 -5.33 18.18 -19.93
CA GLU A 162 -4.59 17.06 -19.35
C GLU A 162 -3.24 17.51 -18.79
N ALA A 163 -2.75 18.71 -19.03
CA ALA A 163 -1.56 19.23 -18.34
C ALA A 163 -1.86 19.66 -16.89
N ARG A 164 -3.13 19.90 -16.53
CA ARG A 164 -3.54 20.59 -15.30
C ARG A 164 -4.38 19.76 -14.33
N ILE A 165 -5.00 18.68 -14.81
CA ILE A 165 -5.77 17.76 -13.97
C ILE A 165 -4.86 16.87 -13.13
N SER A 166 -5.40 16.27 -12.06
CA SER A 166 -4.65 15.34 -11.22
C SER A 166 -4.19 14.08 -11.98
N ASP A 167 -3.24 13.34 -11.43
CA ASP A 167 -2.83 12.04 -12.00
C ASP A 167 -3.99 11.03 -11.96
N ALA A 168 -4.82 11.09 -10.91
CA ALA A 168 -6.04 10.29 -10.78
C ALA A 168 -7.04 10.55 -11.94
N ASP A 169 -7.33 11.81 -12.25
CA ASP A 169 -8.27 12.15 -13.33
C ASP A 169 -7.73 11.72 -14.69
N LEU A 170 -6.41 11.86 -14.92
CA LEU A 170 -5.79 11.38 -16.15
C LEU A 170 -5.79 9.85 -16.22
N ALA A 171 -5.59 9.16 -15.10
CA ALA A 171 -5.70 7.71 -15.02
C ALA A 171 -7.10 7.23 -15.40
N MET A 172 -8.15 7.89 -14.88
CA MET A 172 -9.54 7.61 -15.24
C MET A 172 -9.80 7.80 -16.74
N ARG A 173 -9.21 8.83 -17.38
CA ARG A 173 -9.32 9.00 -18.84
C ARG A 173 -8.70 7.83 -19.61
N HIS A 174 -7.61 7.23 -19.12
CA HIS A 174 -6.98 6.08 -19.77
C HIS A 174 -7.72 4.75 -19.55
N ASP A 175 -8.72 4.71 -18.67
CA ASP A 175 -9.67 3.59 -18.60
C ASP A 175 -10.59 3.56 -19.84
N GLU A 176 -10.79 4.70 -20.51
CA GLU A 176 -11.54 4.75 -21.78
C GLU A 176 -10.74 4.10 -22.93
N PRO A 177 -11.28 3.08 -23.64
CA PRO A 177 -10.56 2.39 -24.70
C PRO A 177 -10.06 3.30 -25.83
N ALA A 178 -10.84 4.32 -26.21
CA ALA A 178 -10.46 5.26 -27.26
C ALA A 178 -9.27 6.14 -26.85
N ARG A 179 -9.17 6.54 -25.58
CA ARG A 179 -8.04 7.33 -25.07
C ARG A 179 -6.77 6.49 -24.97
N LEU A 180 -6.89 5.23 -24.54
CA LEU A 180 -5.76 4.31 -24.51
C LEU A 180 -5.27 3.96 -25.91
N GLY A 181 -6.18 3.70 -26.86
CA GLY A 181 -5.84 3.42 -28.26
C GLY A 181 -5.06 4.57 -28.90
N TRP A 182 -5.51 5.81 -28.68
CA TRP A 182 -4.78 6.99 -29.13
C TRP A 182 -3.35 7.05 -28.55
N LEU A 183 -3.18 6.80 -27.25
CA LEU A 183 -1.85 6.78 -26.62
C LEU A 183 -0.98 5.67 -27.22
N ALA A 184 -1.54 4.48 -27.44
CA ALA A 184 -0.83 3.35 -28.03
C ALA A 184 -0.28 3.69 -29.42
N ASP A 185 -1.06 4.37 -30.26
CA ASP A 185 -0.61 4.79 -31.59
C ASP A 185 0.55 5.79 -31.51
N ARG A 186 0.47 6.79 -30.62
CA ARG A 186 1.55 7.78 -30.41
C ARG A 186 2.84 7.10 -29.91
N LEU A 187 2.73 6.17 -28.97
CA LEU A 187 3.88 5.44 -28.44
C LEU A 187 4.48 4.46 -29.45
N ARG A 188 3.67 3.85 -30.32
CA ARG A 188 4.15 2.97 -31.38
C ARG A 188 5.00 3.73 -32.39
N GLU A 189 4.54 4.92 -32.81
CA GLU A 189 5.31 5.81 -33.68
C GLU A 189 6.63 6.22 -33.04
N LEU A 190 6.59 6.60 -31.75
CA LEU A 190 7.78 6.96 -30.97
C LEU A 190 8.81 5.81 -30.91
N VAL A 191 8.35 4.59 -30.57
CA VAL A 191 9.22 3.42 -30.48
C VAL A 191 9.81 3.06 -31.84
N ALA A 192 9.03 3.16 -32.92
CA ALA A 192 9.51 2.91 -34.27
C ALA A 192 10.58 3.92 -34.71
N ASP A 193 10.43 5.20 -34.35
CA ASP A 193 11.45 6.23 -34.58
C ASP A 193 12.72 5.96 -33.78
N ALA A 194 12.60 5.79 -32.46
CA ALA A 194 13.75 5.60 -31.59
C ALA A 194 14.55 4.33 -31.91
N ARG A 195 13.89 3.25 -32.39
CA ARG A 195 14.55 2.02 -32.85
C ARG A 195 15.48 2.20 -34.04
N ARG A 196 15.38 3.32 -34.78
CA ARG A 196 16.36 3.65 -35.84
C ARG A 196 17.73 4.01 -35.29
N HIS A 197 17.82 4.38 -34.01
CA HIS A 197 19.01 4.94 -33.40
C HIS A 197 19.48 4.19 -32.14
N ALA A 198 18.60 3.43 -31.48
CA ALA A 198 18.91 2.72 -30.24
C ALA A 198 18.11 1.42 -30.07
N SER A 199 18.63 0.49 -29.27
CA SER A 199 17.90 -0.70 -28.83
C SER A 199 16.91 -0.34 -27.72
N VAL A 200 15.70 0.08 -28.13
CA VAL A 200 14.59 0.39 -27.23
C VAL A 200 13.83 -0.88 -26.84
N SER A 201 13.68 -1.10 -25.54
CA SER A 201 12.92 -2.25 -25.01
C SER A 201 11.82 -1.88 -24.03
N ALA A 202 11.64 -0.61 -23.65
CA ALA A 202 10.50 -0.20 -22.82
C ALA A 202 10.19 1.31 -22.91
N VAL A 203 9.00 1.68 -22.42
CA VAL A 203 8.56 3.08 -22.21
C VAL A 203 8.10 3.25 -20.76
N LEU A 204 8.63 4.27 -20.08
CA LEU A 204 8.28 4.65 -18.73
C LEU A 204 7.43 5.93 -18.76
N LEU A 205 6.24 5.88 -18.17
CA LEU A 205 5.28 6.98 -18.11
C LEU A 205 5.05 7.46 -16.67
N GLY A 206 4.39 8.61 -16.53
CA GLY A 206 3.81 9.04 -15.26
C GLY A 206 2.78 8.04 -14.74
N SER A 207 2.42 8.12 -13.46
CA SER A 207 1.41 7.24 -12.87
C SER A 207 0.01 7.66 -13.30
N TRP A 208 -0.42 7.23 -14.48
CA TRP A 208 -1.70 7.62 -15.07
C TRP A 208 -2.28 6.60 -16.06
N LEU A 209 -1.92 5.33 -15.97
CA LEU A 209 -2.37 4.20 -16.82
C LEU A 209 -3.49 3.40 -16.14
N GLY A 210 -4.61 4.07 -15.89
CA GLY A 210 -5.86 3.48 -15.39
C GLY A 210 -6.08 3.63 -13.88
N ALA A 211 -7.31 3.92 -13.51
CA ALA A 211 -7.74 4.07 -12.12
C ALA A 211 -8.59 2.89 -11.64
N ASP A 212 -9.42 2.30 -12.51
CA ASP A 212 -10.23 1.11 -12.16
C ASP A 212 -9.42 -0.20 -12.24
N ARG A 213 -8.53 -0.27 -13.22
CA ARG A 213 -7.61 -1.40 -13.46
C ARG A 213 -6.34 -0.91 -14.13
N GLU A 214 -5.31 -1.74 -14.13
CA GLU A 214 -4.10 -1.47 -14.87
C GLU A 214 -4.36 -1.45 -16.38
N ARG A 215 -3.82 -0.44 -17.07
CA ARG A 215 -3.87 -0.36 -18.54
C ARG A 215 -2.51 -0.63 -19.19
N ALA A 216 -1.46 -0.75 -18.37
CA ALA A 216 -0.08 -1.01 -18.81
C ALA A 216 0.06 -2.28 -19.66
N THR A 217 -0.58 -3.38 -19.29
CA THR A 217 -0.51 -4.65 -20.03
C THR A 217 -1.11 -4.53 -21.44
N GLU A 218 -2.30 -3.94 -21.54
CA GLU A 218 -2.97 -3.71 -22.84
C GLU A 218 -2.17 -2.74 -23.70
N LEU A 219 -1.68 -1.65 -23.11
CA LEU A 219 -0.83 -0.68 -23.79
C LEU A 219 0.47 -1.31 -24.30
N SER A 220 1.13 -2.12 -23.49
CA SER A 220 2.34 -2.85 -23.86
C SER A 220 2.10 -3.76 -25.07
N SER A 221 0.97 -4.48 -25.09
CA SER A 221 0.60 -5.34 -26.21
C SER A 221 0.41 -4.56 -27.50
N HIS A 222 -0.26 -3.39 -27.45
CA HIS A 222 -0.48 -2.56 -28.62
C HIS A 222 0.79 -1.86 -29.14
N VAL A 223 1.72 -1.50 -28.25
CA VAL A 223 2.97 -0.79 -28.61
C VAL A 223 4.06 -1.77 -29.05
N GLY A 224 4.05 -3.01 -28.54
CA GLY A 224 5.04 -4.05 -28.87
C GLY A 224 6.33 -3.97 -28.06
N VAL A 225 6.34 -3.20 -26.97
CA VAL A 225 7.34 -3.21 -25.89
C VAL A 225 6.64 -3.04 -24.54
N PRO A 226 7.24 -3.49 -23.43
CA PRO A 226 6.81 -3.11 -22.09
C PRO A 226 6.59 -1.59 -21.94
N VAL A 227 5.39 -1.21 -21.52
CA VAL A 227 5.00 0.14 -21.14
C VAL A 227 4.44 0.09 -19.73
N GLY A 228 4.90 0.97 -18.86
CA GLY A 228 4.39 1.04 -17.50
C GLY A 228 4.67 2.37 -16.83
N GLU A 229 4.16 2.51 -15.62
CA GLU A 229 4.24 3.72 -14.82
C GLU A 229 5.47 3.74 -13.91
N VAL A 230 5.89 4.95 -13.53
CA VAL A 230 6.65 5.18 -12.30
C VAL A 230 5.79 4.94 -11.06
N LEU A 231 6.43 4.56 -9.97
CA LEU A 231 5.87 4.59 -8.64
C LEU A 231 5.80 6.04 -8.14
N VAL A 232 4.60 6.45 -7.76
CA VAL A 232 4.34 7.70 -7.03
C VAL A 232 3.99 7.36 -5.59
N GLY A 233 4.25 8.27 -4.65
CA GLY A 233 3.96 8.08 -3.24
C GLY A 233 2.46 8.11 -2.91
N VAL A 234 2.13 8.79 -1.81
CA VAL A 234 0.76 8.88 -1.28
C VAL A 234 -0.22 9.46 -2.32
N GLY A 235 -1.39 8.82 -2.45
CA GLY A 235 -2.48 9.32 -3.30
C GLY A 235 -2.30 9.03 -4.80
N SER A 236 -1.53 8.01 -5.16
CA SER A 236 -1.34 7.60 -6.56
C SER A 236 -2.54 6.82 -7.13
N PRO A 237 -2.70 6.74 -8.46
CA PRO A 237 -3.68 5.86 -9.10
C PRO A 237 -3.59 4.38 -8.72
N ALA A 238 -2.44 3.88 -8.26
CA ALA A 238 -2.35 2.51 -7.73
C ALA A 238 -3.26 2.31 -6.51
N GLY A 239 -3.48 3.35 -5.71
CA GLY A 239 -4.46 3.37 -4.63
C GLY A 239 -5.90 3.21 -5.12
N LEU A 240 -6.28 3.91 -6.19
CA LEU A 240 -7.60 3.78 -6.82
C LEU A 240 -7.80 2.38 -7.40
N ARG A 241 -6.77 1.82 -8.04
CA ARG A 241 -6.80 0.44 -8.55
C ARG A 241 -6.97 -0.57 -7.40
N PHE A 242 -6.35 -0.32 -6.25
CA PHE A 242 -6.57 -1.12 -5.05
C PHE A 242 -8.02 -1.07 -4.58
N GLU A 243 -8.64 0.11 -4.47
CA GLU A 243 -10.04 0.25 -4.08
C GLU A 243 -10.99 -0.46 -5.05
N ALA A 244 -10.72 -0.35 -6.35
CA ALA A 244 -11.49 -1.06 -7.37
C ALA A 244 -11.33 -2.59 -7.26
N ALA A 245 -10.09 -3.09 -7.08
CA ALA A 245 -9.83 -4.52 -6.90
C ALA A 245 -10.45 -5.07 -5.61
N GLN A 246 -10.40 -4.29 -4.52
CA GLN A 246 -11.03 -4.59 -3.24
C GLN A 246 -12.54 -4.78 -3.40
N ARG A 247 -13.24 -3.82 -4.03
CA ARG A 247 -14.69 -3.93 -4.28
C ARG A 247 -15.04 -5.19 -5.06
N ARG A 248 -14.35 -5.43 -6.18
CA ARG A 248 -14.55 -6.64 -7.01
C ARG A 248 -14.31 -7.93 -6.23
N LEU A 249 -13.31 -7.97 -5.35
CA LEU A 249 -13.04 -9.14 -4.53
C LEU A 249 -14.13 -9.37 -3.47
N LEU A 250 -14.58 -8.32 -2.77
CA LEU A 250 -15.66 -8.43 -1.78
C LEU A 250 -16.97 -8.89 -2.41
N GLU A 251 -17.32 -8.35 -3.58
CA GLU A 251 -18.48 -8.79 -4.37
C GLU A 251 -18.37 -10.26 -4.77
N ARG A 252 -17.23 -10.69 -5.31
CA ARG A 252 -16.98 -12.09 -5.67
C ARG A 252 -17.03 -13.06 -4.49
N LEU A 253 -16.64 -12.61 -3.30
CA LEU A 253 -16.71 -13.42 -2.08
C LEU A 253 -18.11 -13.46 -1.46
N ALA A 254 -19.06 -12.68 -2.01
CA ALA A 254 -20.40 -12.47 -1.47
C ALA A 254 -20.36 -12.05 0.01
N VAL A 255 -19.44 -11.15 0.35
CA VAL A 255 -19.28 -10.61 1.71
C VAL A 255 -20.26 -9.45 1.90
N LYS A 256 -20.96 -9.43 3.04
CA LYS A 256 -21.80 -8.27 3.39
C LYS A 256 -20.89 -7.10 3.75
N VAL A 257 -21.07 -5.96 3.10
CA VAL A 257 -20.34 -4.72 3.40
C VAL A 257 -21.30 -3.73 4.06
N VAL A 258 -20.92 -3.26 5.25
CA VAL A 258 -21.60 -2.20 5.98
C VAL A 258 -20.71 -0.96 5.93
N ALA A 259 -21.17 0.07 5.22
CA ALA A 259 -20.44 1.32 5.10
C ALA A 259 -20.50 2.08 6.43
N GLY A 260 -19.36 2.42 7.00
CA GLY A 260 -19.32 3.18 8.25
C GLY A 260 -18.05 2.97 9.06
N ARG A 261 -17.90 3.77 10.11
CA ARG A 261 -16.86 3.62 11.14
C ARG A 261 -17.47 3.02 12.38
N VAL A 262 -16.77 2.07 13.00
CA VAL A 262 -17.14 1.55 14.32
C VAL A 262 -16.76 2.61 15.36
N ALA A 263 -17.69 2.96 16.24
CA ALA A 263 -17.47 3.82 17.38
C ALA A 263 -17.18 3.01 18.65
N VAL A 264 -17.91 1.90 18.84
CA VAL A 264 -17.85 1.10 20.06
C VAL A 264 -17.80 -0.38 19.72
N LEU A 265 -16.94 -1.11 20.42
CA LEU A 265 -16.91 -2.57 20.45
C LEU A 265 -17.14 -3.03 21.88
N ARG A 266 -18.26 -3.73 22.11
CA ARG A 266 -18.59 -4.31 23.41
C ARG A 266 -18.95 -5.78 23.32
N ARG A 267 -18.83 -6.47 24.45
CA ARG A 267 -19.31 -7.85 24.57
C ARG A 267 -20.77 -7.86 25.00
N ALA A 268 -21.60 -8.61 24.27
CA ALA A 268 -23.02 -8.82 24.54
C ALA A 268 -23.26 -10.34 24.70
N GLY A 269 -23.08 -10.85 25.93
CA GLY A 269 -23.13 -12.29 26.21
C GLY A 269 -21.96 -13.04 25.58
N GLU A 270 -22.24 -14.02 24.71
CA GLU A 270 -21.23 -14.76 23.95
C GLU A 270 -20.82 -14.11 22.62
N ARG A 271 -21.47 -12.99 22.26
CA ARG A 271 -21.23 -12.28 21.00
C ARG A 271 -20.63 -10.91 21.24
N PHE A 272 -20.20 -10.31 20.14
CA PHE A 272 -19.73 -8.93 20.08
C PHE A 272 -20.76 -8.08 19.37
N GLU A 273 -20.95 -6.87 19.88
CA GLU A 273 -21.75 -5.84 19.23
C GLU A 273 -20.84 -4.67 18.84
N LEU A 274 -20.95 -4.26 17.59
CA LEU A 274 -20.25 -3.12 17.02
C LEU A 274 -21.27 -2.02 16.71
N MET A 275 -21.14 -0.88 17.36
CA MET A 275 -21.98 0.30 17.11
C MET A 275 -21.24 1.26 16.16
N LEU A 276 -21.96 1.84 15.19
CA LEU A 276 -21.37 2.75 14.20
C LEU A 276 -21.42 4.21 14.70
N VAL A 277 -20.55 5.08 14.17
CA VAL A 277 -20.43 6.49 14.59
C VAL A 277 -21.69 7.30 14.26
N ASP A 278 -22.27 7.09 13.08
CA ASP A 278 -23.33 7.94 12.52
C ASP A 278 -24.67 7.20 12.35
N ASP A 279 -24.79 5.99 12.91
CA ASP A 279 -25.94 5.12 12.71
C ASP A 279 -26.30 4.39 14.00
N ASP A 280 -27.59 4.35 14.33
CA ASP A 280 -28.14 3.50 15.40
C ASP A 280 -28.05 2.01 15.03
N ALA A 281 -27.66 1.68 13.80
CA ALA A 281 -27.36 0.32 13.38
C ALA A 281 -26.18 -0.27 14.17
N SER A 282 -26.41 -1.47 14.69
CA SER A 282 -25.36 -2.31 15.24
C SER A 282 -25.12 -3.56 14.40
N VAL A 283 -23.87 -4.03 14.40
CA VAL A 283 -23.47 -5.29 13.79
C VAL A 283 -23.12 -6.26 14.92
N VAL A 284 -23.75 -7.43 14.90
CA VAL A 284 -23.48 -8.50 15.88
C VAL A 284 -22.63 -9.59 15.22
N ALA A 285 -21.61 -10.09 15.93
CA ALA A 285 -20.72 -11.13 15.45
C ALA A 285 -20.28 -12.10 16.56
N ASP A 286 -20.01 -13.36 16.21
CA ASP A 286 -19.44 -14.34 17.14
C ASP A 286 -17.93 -14.12 17.36
N ALA A 287 -17.24 -13.50 16.38
CA ALA A 287 -15.83 -13.14 16.46
C ALA A 287 -15.54 -11.85 15.69
N VAL A 288 -14.47 -11.14 16.09
CA VAL A 288 -14.07 -9.85 15.51
C VAL A 288 -12.60 -9.91 15.08
N VAL A 289 -12.31 -9.38 13.89
CA VAL A 289 -10.94 -9.05 13.48
C VAL A 289 -10.84 -7.54 13.34
N LEU A 290 -9.93 -6.94 14.10
CA LEU A 290 -9.54 -5.54 14.03
C LEU A 290 -8.45 -5.39 12.97
N ALA A 291 -8.83 -4.90 11.79
CA ALA A 291 -7.94 -4.65 10.66
C ALA A 291 -8.10 -3.20 10.15
N MET A 292 -8.14 -2.28 11.11
CA MET A 292 -8.54 -0.88 10.92
C MET A 292 -7.37 0.03 10.45
N GLY A 293 -6.17 -0.54 10.32
CA GLY A 293 -4.92 0.19 10.07
C GLY A 293 -4.35 0.85 11.34
N GLY A 294 -3.20 1.51 11.23
CA GLY A 294 -2.58 2.24 12.34
C GLY A 294 -2.99 3.71 12.39
N ILE A 295 -2.04 4.60 12.75
CA ILE A 295 -2.26 6.05 12.78
C ILE A 295 -2.69 6.61 11.42
N ALA A 296 -2.03 6.19 10.33
CA ALA A 296 -2.33 6.71 8.99
C ALA A 296 -3.77 6.39 8.53
N ALA A 297 -4.38 5.34 9.06
CA ALA A 297 -5.78 4.98 8.79
C ALA A 297 -6.75 5.56 9.83
N GLY A 298 -6.26 6.20 10.88
CA GLY A 298 -7.05 6.83 11.94
C GLY A 298 -7.56 5.89 13.02
N ALA A 299 -7.14 4.62 13.06
CA ALA A 299 -7.59 3.69 14.11
C ALA A 299 -6.88 3.89 15.45
N ILE A 300 -5.69 4.50 15.40
CA ILE A 300 -4.91 4.91 16.58
C ILE A 300 -4.77 6.41 16.49
N VAL A 301 -5.19 7.10 17.53
CA VAL A 301 -5.16 8.56 17.63
C VAL A 301 -4.08 8.99 18.61
N TYR A 302 -3.32 10.02 18.24
CA TYR A 302 -2.48 10.72 19.18
C TYR A 302 -3.39 11.65 20.00
N SER A 303 -3.60 11.32 21.28
CA SER A 303 -4.49 12.03 22.20
C SER A 303 -3.79 12.22 23.56
N PRO A 304 -2.72 13.02 23.63
CA PRO A 304 -2.05 13.33 24.89
C PRO A 304 -3.04 13.92 25.92
N PRO A 305 -2.99 13.50 27.21
CA PRO A 305 -3.90 14.02 28.24
C PRO A 305 -3.83 15.54 28.39
N GLU A 306 -2.70 16.15 28.10
CA GLU A 306 -2.46 17.60 28.14
C GLU A 306 -3.36 18.36 27.14
N GLN A 307 -3.70 17.76 26.00
CA GLN A 307 -4.65 18.38 25.05
C GLN A 307 -6.07 18.49 25.63
N ARG A 308 -6.41 17.68 26.63
CA ARG A 308 -7.72 17.69 27.30
C ARG A 308 -7.73 18.50 28.59
N ALA A 309 -6.57 18.98 29.06
CA ALA A 309 -6.40 19.49 30.42
C ALA A 309 -6.87 20.95 30.65
N GLY A 310 -7.18 21.72 29.61
CA GLY A 310 -7.58 23.13 29.79
C GLY A 310 -6.43 23.98 30.36
N GLU A 311 -6.74 24.95 31.23
CA GLU A 311 -5.72 25.75 31.95
C GLU A 311 -5.06 24.98 33.11
N ASP A 312 -5.65 23.88 33.55
CA ASP A 312 -5.21 23.06 34.68
C ASP A 312 -4.37 21.84 34.25
N LEU A 313 -3.81 21.13 35.21
CA LEU A 313 -3.20 19.81 34.97
C LEU A 313 -4.28 18.76 34.65
N PRO A 314 -3.98 17.73 33.84
CA PRO A 314 -4.94 16.66 33.57
C PRO A 314 -5.39 16.01 34.89
N SER A 315 -6.70 15.82 35.05
CA SER A 315 -7.26 15.12 36.22
C SER A 315 -6.83 13.65 36.30
N GLU A 316 -6.38 13.09 35.17
CA GLU A 316 -5.93 11.71 35.05
C GLU A 316 -4.67 11.59 34.19
N VAL A 317 -3.76 10.74 34.66
CA VAL A 317 -2.54 10.37 33.95
C VAL A 317 -2.90 9.25 32.96
N SER A 318 -2.85 9.54 31.65
CA SER A 318 -3.20 8.57 30.59
C SER A 318 -2.16 8.51 29.46
N PRO A 319 -2.08 7.40 28.70
CA PRO A 319 -1.17 7.26 27.57
C PRO A 319 -1.45 8.31 26.46
N SER A 320 -0.42 8.74 25.74
CA SER A 320 -0.57 9.71 24.64
C SER A 320 -1.19 9.15 23.36
N PHE A 321 -1.51 7.87 23.34
CA PHE A 321 -2.16 7.18 22.23
C PHE A 321 -3.40 6.45 22.72
N ALA A 322 -4.47 6.49 21.93
CA ALA A 322 -5.71 5.77 22.18
C ALA A 322 -6.19 5.05 20.91
N LEU A 323 -7.03 4.05 21.09
CA LEU A 323 -7.82 3.53 19.98
C LEU A 323 -8.92 4.54 19.64
N ALA A 324 -9.22 4.66 18.35
CA ALA A 324 -10.33 5.47 17.88
C ALA A 324 -11.71 4.86 18.20
N ILE A 325 -11.73 3.60 18.62
CA ILE A 325 -12.94 2.89 19.06
C ILE A 325 -12.95 2.74 20.57
N ASP A 326 -14.11 2.92 21.18
CA ASP A 326 -14.33 2.59 22.58
C ASP A 326 -14.38 1.06 22.75
N THR A 327 -13.57 0.55 23.67
CA THR A 327 -13.48 -0.87 24.01
C THR A 327 -13.57 -1.08 25.52
N THR A 328 -14.34 -0.27 26.24
CA THR A 328 -14.39 -0.30 27.72
C THR A 328 -14.63 -1.71 28.30
N ASP A 329 -15.50 -2.51 27.66
CA ASP A 329 -15.81 -3.89 28.10
C ASP A 329 -14.83 -4.96 27.56
N VAL A 330 -13.84 -4.55 26.78
CA VAL A 330 -12.84 -5.41 26.15
C VAL A 330 -11.46 -4.76 26.31
N PRO A 331 -10.64 -5.16 27.30
CA PRO A 331 -9.41 -4.45 27.61
C PRO A 331 -8.34 -4.65 26.52
N ILE A 332 -8.32 -3.75 25.52
CA ILE A 332 -7.30 -3.72 24.48
C ILE A 332 -6.15 -2.82 24.91
N ARG A 333 -4.92 -3.34 24.84
CA ARG A 333 -3.70 -2.61 25.22
C ARG A 333 -2.93 -2.14 23.99
N LEU A 334 -2.31 -0.97 24.10
CA LEU A 334 -1.40 -0.42 23.10
C LEU A 334 0.07 -0.54 23.54
N ALA A 335 0.96 -0.69 22.57
CA ALA A 335 2.41 -0.69 22.73
C ALA A 335 3.08 0.01 21.54
N ALA A 336 4.28 0.57 21.75
CA ALA A 336 5.15 1.12 20.70
C ALA A 336 6.31 0.14 20.49
N GLY A 337 6.22 -0.71 19.46
CA GLY A 337 7.15 -1.82 19.30
C GLY A 337 7.00 -2.85 20.42
N SER A 338 8.09 -3.14 21.14
CA SER A 338 8.09 -3.99 22.34
C SER A 338 7.70 -3.26 23.62
N ASP A 339 7.66 -1.92 23.58
CA ASP A 339 7.63 -1.10 24.78
C ASP A 339 6.19 -0.69 25.09
N ARG A 340 5.86 -0.68 26.38
CA ARG A 340 4.55 -0.21 26.83
C ARG A 340 4.47 1.30 26.60
N ILE A 341 3.30 1.76 26.16
CA ILE A 341 3.00 3.18 26.12
C ILE A 341 2.56 3.57 27.52
N ASP A 342 3.53 4.00 28.31
CA ASP A 342 3.25 4.56 29.62
C ASP A 342 2.74 6.00 29.48
N ALA A 343 1.96 6.43 30.45
CA ALA A 343 1.60 7.83 30.56
C ALA A 343 2.88 8.63 30.85
N GLY A 344 3.12 9.70 30.07
CA GLY A 344 4.34 10.48 30.19
C GLY A 344 4.56 10.93 31.63
N GLY A 345 5.67 10.52 32.25
CA GLY A 345 5.98 10.88 33.63
C GLY A 345 6.53 12.30 33.82
N SER A 346 6.52 13.13 32.77
CA SER A 346 7.14 14.47 32.76
C SER A 346 6.20 15.52 32.19
N ILE A 347 6.23 16.73 32.77
CA ILE A 347 5.47 17.92 32.35
C ILE A 347 5.74 18.35 30.90
N PHE A 348 6.79 17.80 30.27
CA PHE A 348 7.20 18.10 28.90
C PHE A 348 6.61 17.14 27.86
N GLY A 349 5.74 16.20 28.26
CA GLY A 349 5.16 15.20 27.37
C GLY A 349 6.16 14.12 26.93
N PRO A 350 5.80 13.26 25.95
CA PRO A 350 6.72 12.28 25.40
C PRO A 350 7.88 12.97 24.66
N ALA A 351 9.07 12.37 24.68
CA ALA A 351 10.20 12.90 23.92
C ALA A 351 9.83 12.96 22.43
N LEU A 352 9.65 14.17 21.90
CA LEU A 352 9.18 14.38 20.52
C LEU A 352 10.14 13.75 19.50
N ASP A 353 11.44 13.74 19.79
CA ASP A 353 12.44 13.15 18.91
C ASP A 353 12.24 11.65 18.73
N THR A 354 11.90 10.91 19.79
CA THR A 354 11.64 9.47 19.70
C THR A 354 10.21 9.17 19.21
N THR A 355 9.30 10.12 19.43
CA THR A 355 7.90 9.98 19.06
C THR A 355 7.69 10.21 17.57
N ALA A 356 8.23 11.31 17.04
CA ALA A 356 8.01 11.77 15.69
C ALA A 356 9.04 11.25 14.70
N TRP A 357 10.32 11.23 15.07
CA TRP A 357 11.40 10.98 14.14
C TRP A 357 11.96 9.56 14.26
N PRO A 358 12.09 8.81 13.15
CA PRO A 358 12.86 7.58 13.18
C PRO A 358 14.33 7.89 13.48
N SER A 359 15.01 6.98 14.20
CA SER A 359 16.42 7.14 14.54
C SER A 359 17.22 5.92 14.08
N GLY A 360 18.10 6.14 13.10
CA GLY A 360 18.80 5.05 12.41
C GLY A 360 17.81 4.10 11.74
N MET A 361 17.88 2.81 12.09
CA MET A 361 16.97 1.77 11.60
C MET A 361 15.75 1.54 12.51
N ARG A 362 15.59 2.32 13.58
CA ARG A 362 14.47 2.17 14.52
C ARG A 362 13.30 3.06 14.09
N PRO A 363 12.09 2.49 13.91
CA PRO A 363 10.90 3.27 13.65
C PRO A 363 10.58 4.18 14.86
N SER A 364 9.96 5.32 14.59
CA SER A 364 9.44 6.21 15.63
C SER A 364 8.25 5.59 16.37
N ALA A 365 7.79 6.21 17.47
CA ALA A 365 6.57 5.75 18.15
C ALA A 365 5.34 5.85 17.24
N LEU A 366 5.21 6.92 16.44
CA LEU A 366 4.15 7.04 15.41
C LEU A 366 4.24 5.88 14.39
N GLU A 367 5.47 5.44 14.10
CA GLU A 367 5.74 4.33 13.20
C GLU A 367 5.65 2.93 13.82
N SER A 368 5.42 2.80 15.12
CA SER A 368 5.45 1.48 15.80
C SER A 368 4.30 1.24 16.77
N VAL A 369 3.53 2.27 17.12
CA VAL A 369 2.35 2.13 17.98
C VAL A 369 1.30 1.22 17.33
N GLY A 370 0.76 0.31 18.15
CA GLY A 370 -0.26 -0.64 17.76
C GLY A 370 -0.89 -1.36 18.96
N ILE A 371 -1.86 -2.21 18.67
CA ILE A 371 -2.49 -3.15 19.59
C ILE A 371 -1.49 -4.26 19.92
N VAL A 372 -1.38 -4.58 21.21
CA VAL A 372 -0.66 -5.76 21.68
C VAL A 372 -1.47 -7.01 21.32
N ALA A 373 -0.99 -7.76 20.33
CA ALA A 373 -1.66 -8.95 19.84
C ALA A 373 -0.64 -10.08 19.56
N PRO A 374 -0.15 -10.79 20.60
CA PRO A 374 0.71 -11.96 20.39
C PRO A 374 -0.02 -12.98 19.51
N ASP A 375 0.64 -13.42 18.45
CA ASP A 375 0.06 -14.29 17.42
C ASP A 375 -1.27 -13.79 16.80
N GLY A 376 -1.51 -12.48 16.86
CA GLY A 376 -2.72 -11.84 16.35
C GLY A 376 -3.91 -11.92 17.32
N VAL A 377 -3.72 -12.44 18.54
CA VAL A 377 -4.78 -12.57 19.56
C VAL A 377 -4.81 -11.34 20.45
N VAL A 378 -5.95 -10.63 20.46
CA VAL A 378 -6.15 -9.49 21.37
C VAL A 378 -6.88 -9.94 22.63
N TRP A 379 -7.96 -10.72 22.43
CA TRP A 379 -8.88 -11.16 23.48
C TRP A 379 -9.62 -12.42 22.99
N PRO A 380 -10.20 -13.28 23.84
CA PRO A 380 -11.00 -14.41 23.37
C PRO A 380 -12.10 -13.99 22.39
N GLY A 381 -12.03 -14.46 21.14
CA GLY A 381 -12.96 -14.07 20.06
C GLY A 381 -12.58 -12.78 19.31
N ILE A 382 -11.48 -12.11 19.69
CA ILE A 382 -10.99 -10.90 19.01
C ILE A 382 -9.54 -11.08 18.56
N ARG A 383 -9.33 -10.87 17.26
CA ARG A 383 -8.02 -10.85 16.61
C ARG A 383 -7.67 -9.44 16.11
N ALA A 384 -6.39 -9.19 15.87
CA ALA A 384 -5.92 -7.99 15.18
C ALA A 384 -4.94 -8.35 14.05
N ALA A 385 -4.97 -7.58 12.96
CA ALA A 385 -4.15 -7.82 11.78
C ALA A 385 -3.75 -6.52 11.06
N GLY A 386 -2.61 -6.57 10.37
CA GLY A 386 -2.05 -5.42 9.64
C GLY A 386 -1.39 -4.38 10.53
N ASP A 387 -1.37 -3.14 10.04
CA ASP A 387 -0.63 -2.03 10.66
C ASP A 387 -1.18 -1.58 12.02
N VAL A 388 -2.34 -2.09 12.42
CA VAL A 388 -2.89 -1.84 13.76
C VAL A 388 -2.12 -2.61 14.83
N VAL A 389 -1.34 -3.64 14.49
CA VAL A 389 -0.62 -4.49 15.46
C VAL A 389 0.75 -3.91 15.79
N ALA A 390 1.09 -3.83 17.09
CA ALA A 390 2.35 -3.27 17.55
C ALA A 390 3.57 -4.10 17.09
N GLY A 391 4.66 -3.42 16.76
CA GLY A 391 5.97 -4.06 16.49
C GLY A 391 6.03 -4.93 15.23
N LYS A 392 4.99 -4.92 14.40
CA LYS A 392 4.97 -5.63 13.12
C LYS A 392 5.63 -4.81 12.01
N ARG A 393 6.15 -5.51 11.01
CA ARG A 393 6.62 -4.88 9.78
C ARG A 393 5.42 -4.23 9.08
N ARG A 394 5.53 -2.94 8.78
CA ARG A 394 4.50 -2.18 8.05
C ARG A 394 4.72 -2.34 6.55
N THR A 395 4.52 -3.57 6.07
CA THR A 395 4.68 -3.93 4.66
C THR A 395 3.40 -4.59 4.16
N VAL A 396 3.12 -4.44 2.87
CA VAL A 396 1.90 -4.98 2.25
C VAL A 396 1.77 -6.49 2.49
N LEU A 397 2.85 -7.26 2.34
CA LEU A 397 2.79 -8.70 2.50
C LEU A 397 2.71 -9.14 3.97
N GLU A 398 3.25 -8.38 4.93
CA GLU A 398 2.99 -8.66 6.36
C GLU A 398 1.50 -8.39 6.69
N ALA A 399 0.89 -7.36 6.10
CA ALA A 399 -0.55 -7.12 6.23
C ALA A 399 -1.38 -8.27 5.62
N VAL A 400 -0.98 -8.81 4.46
CA VAL A 400 -1.62 -9.99 3.88
C VAL A 400 -1.51 -11.19 4.83
N VAL A 401 -0.30 -11.55 5.26
CA VAL A 401 -0.03 -12.72 6.10
C VAL A 401 -0.77 -12.64 7.43
N SER A 402 -0.71 -11.48 8.10
CA SER A 402 -1.40 -11.28 9.38
C SER A 402 -2.92 -11.36 9.22
N GLY A 403 -3.48 -10.79 8.15
CA GLY A 403 -4.91 -10.89 7.87
C GLY A 403 -5.35 -12.32 7.55
N LEU A 404 -4.61 -13.05 6.70
CA LEU A 404 -4.89 -14.46 6.40
C LEU A 404 -4.93 -15.30 7.68
N ARG A 405 -3.93 -15.13 8.56
CA ARG A 405 -3.88 -15.82 9.85
C ARG A 405 -5.06 -15.47 10.76
N ALA A 406 -5.42 -14.20 10.85
CA ALA A 406 -6.56 -13.77 11.65
C ALA A 406 -7.86 -14.40 11.11
N GLY A 407 -8.10 -14.37 9.79
CA GLY A 407 -9.27 -14.99 9.17
C GLY A 407 -9.30 -16.53 9.27
N GLN A 408 -8.14 -17.18 9.38
CA GLN A 408 -8.03 -18.63 9.61
C GLN A 408 -8.28 -19.05 11.06
N THR A 409 -8.22 -18.14 12.02
CA THR A 409 -8.24 -18.48 13.46
C THR A 409 -9.43 -17.87 14.19
N VAL A 410 -10.37 -17.30 13.44
CA VAL A 410 -11.69 -16.90 13.90
C VAL A 410 -12.71 -18.02 13.80
#